data_AF-A0A2H0Q6Y4-F1
#
_entry.id   AF-A0A2H0Q6Y4-F1
#
_cell.length_a   1.000
_cell.length_b   1.000
_cell.length_c   1.000
_cell.angle_alpha   90.00
_cell.angle_beta   90.00
_cell.angle_gamma   90.00
#
_symmetry.space_group_name_H-M   'P 1'
#
loop_
_entity.id
_entity.type
_entity.pdbx_description
1 polymer ?
#
loop_
_entity_poly.entity_id
_entity_poly.type
_entity_poly.pdbx_seq_one_letter_code
_entity_poly.pdbx_strand_id
1 'polypeptide(L)'
;MADELMEEENMAKISDQISTLPLDQVAKRADRSQVKDRHFIPEPYKNVAEGMEKQFAEYMLEQMDNSVDRADDSNSATDYYDSVMREQRADVMAKNSELGLQKTILDQIYPERMRNQFAYQRFLNSKPAIKKQSPTIGQPTTNNVSDKVSNGGSNE
;
A
#
# COMPACT_ATOMS: atom_id res chain seq x y z
N MET A 1 -1.70 1.59 -75.04
CA MET A 1 -2.30 2.79 -74.40
C MET A 1 -3.73 2.47 -73.97
N ALA A 2 -3.87 1.56 -73.01
CA ALA A 2 -5.17 1.17 -72.44
C ALA A 2 -4.93 0.45 -71.09
N ASP A 3 -3.95 0.92 -70.31
CA ASP A 3 -3.56 0.32 -69.03
C ASP A 3 -3.40 1.39 -67.94
N GLU A 4 -4.24 2.44 -68.04
CA GLU A 4 -4.18 3.63 -67.18
C GLU A 4 -5.60 4.19 -67.00
N LEU A 5 -6.58 3.33 -66.68
CA LEU A 5 -7.97 3.73 -66.39
C LEU A 5 -8.59 2.91 -65.24
N MET A 6 -7.78 2.44 -64.29
CA MET A 6 -8.26 1.65 -63.14
C MET A 6 -7.71 2.14 -61.79
N GLU A 7 -7.32 3.42 -61.67
CA GLU A 7 -6.83 3.99 -60.39
C GLU A 7 -7.61 5.21 -59.87
N GLU A 8 -8.71 5.63 -60.51
CA GLU A 8 -9.51 6.77 -60.03
C GLU A 8 -10.83 6.42 -59.32
N GLU A 9 -11.22 5.15 -59.22
CA GLU A 9 -12.46 4.76 -58.52
C GLU A 9 -12.30 4.40 -57.03
N ASN A 10 -11.07 4.37 -56.50
CA ASN A 10 -10.82 3.93 -55.12
C ASN A 10 -10.34 5.02 -54.15
N MET A 11 -10.44 6.30 -54.52
CA MET A 11 -10.12 7.44 -53.63
C MET A 11 -11.33 8.29 -53.23
N ALA A 12 -12.57 7.86 -53.53
CA ALA A 12 -13.80 8.57 -53.15
C ALA A 12 -14.56 7.92 -51.96
N LYS A 13 -13.95 6.99 -51.22
CA LYS A 13 -14.61 6.27 -50.09
C LYS A 13 -13.99 6.47 -48.71
N ILE A 14 -13.07 7.42 -48.54
CA ILE A 14 -12.37 7.64 -47.26
C ILE A 14 -12.71 9.00 -46.59
N SER A 15 -13.55 9.87 -47.18
CA SER A 15 -13.85 11.18 -46.56
C SER A 15 -15.13 11.27 -45.72
N ASP A 16 -16.02 10.27 -45.72
CA ASP A 16 -17.36 10.41 -45.13
C ASP A 16 -17.52 9.81 -43.71
N GLN A 17 -16.42 9.63 -42.95
CA GLN A 17 -16.46 9.02 -41.61
C GLN A 17 -16.06 9.93 -40.45
N ILE A 18 -16.24 11.25 -40.54
CA ILE A 18 -16.14 12.09 -39.34
C ILE A 18 -17.20 13.18 -39.34
N SER A 19 -18.42 12.86 -38.91
CA SER A 19 -19.35 13.85 -38.38
C SER A 19 -20.39 13.23 -37.47
N THR A 20 -20.35 13.73 -36.23
CA THR A 20 -21.46 13.95 -35.29
C THR A 20 -22.18 12.73 -34.70
N LEU A 21 -21.53 12.13 -33.68
CA LEU A 21 -22.27 11.49 -32.60
C LEU A 21 -23.16 12.53 -31.89
N PRO A 22 -24.45 12.23 -31.60
CA PRO A 22 -25.37 13.17 -30.98
C PRO A 22 -24.95 13.51 -29.55
N LEU A 23 -24.90 14.82 -29.27
CA LEU A 23 -24.42 15.43 -28.01
C LEU A 23 -25.20 14.94 -26.77
N ASP A 24 -26.42 14.44 -26.94
CA ASP A 24 -27.28 13.95 -25.86
C ASP A 24 -26.85 12.59 -25.26
N GLN A 25 -26.02 11.81 -25.96
CA GLN A 25 -25.49 10.55 -25.42
C GLN A 25 -24.20 10.70 -24.61
N VAL A 26 -23.57 11.89 -24.62
CA VAL A 26 -22.35 12.15 -23.87
C VAL A 26 -22.67 12.51 -22.41
N ALA A 27 -23.78 13.19 -22.17
CA ALA A 27 -24.22 13.58 -20.82
C ALA A 27 -24.62 12.39 -19.94
N LYS A 28 -25.06 11.26 -20.54
CA LYS A 28 -25.48 10.05 -19.83
C LYS A 28 -24.36 9.03 -19.56
N ARG A 29 -23.09 9.43 -19.80
CA ARG A 29 -21.89 8.64 -19.44
C ARG A 29 -21.14 9.21 -18.23
N ALA A 30 -21.49 10.40 -17.76
CA ALA A 30 -20.89 11.01 -16.57
C ALA A 30 -21.38 10.41 -15.25
N ASP A 31 -22.39 9.55 -15.29
CA ASP A 31 -22.95 8.86 -14.11
C ASP A 31 -22.75 7.34 -14.19
N ARG A 32 -21.55 6.92 -14.60
CA ARG A 32 -21.09 5.55 -14.42
C ARG A 32 -19.73 5.61 -13.74
N SER A 33 -19.76 5.32 -12.42
CA SER A 33 -18.77 4.55 -11.66
C SER A 33 -17.75 5.26 -10.75
N GLN A 34 -18.17 6.22 -9.91
CA GLN A 34 -17.33 6.66 -8.76
C GLN A 34 -17.20 5.58 -7.65
N VAL A 35 -17.70 4.36 -7.88
CA VAL A 35 -17.54 3.16 -7.04
C VAL A 35 -16.36 2.28 -7.52
N LYS A 36 -15.56 2.70 -8.51
CA LYS A 36 -14.51 1.87 -9.12
C LYS A 36 -13.35 1.54 -8.18
N ASP A 37 -13.23 0.26 -7.87
CA ASP A 37 -11.99 -0.48 -7.64
C ASP A 37 -11.19 -0.28 -6.35
N ARG A 38 -11.78 0.30 -5.29
CA ARG A 38 -11.15 0.26 -3.95
C ARG A 38 -10.96 -1.15 -3.39
N HIS A 39 -11.71 -2.12 -3.90
CA HIS A 39 -11.62 -3.54 -3.53
C HIS A 39 -10.31 -4.19 -3.97
N PHE A 40 -9.67 -3.69 -5.03
CA PHE A 40 -8.43 -4.25 -5.57
C PHE A 40 -7.17 -3.57 -5.01
N ILE A 41 -7.32 -2.84 -3.90
CA ILE A 41 -6.21 -2.21 -3.21
C ILE A 41 -5.75 -3.15 -2.09
N PRO A 42 -4.48 -3.61 -2.11
CA PRO A 42 -3.97 -4.44 -1.04
C PRO A 42 -3.91 -3.71 0.31
N GLU A 43 -4.27 -4.43 1.38
CA GLU A 43 -4.28 -3.91 2.76
C GLU A 43 -2.97 -3.19 3.16
N PRO A 44 -1.76 -3.65 2.78
CA PRO A 44 -0.54 -2.92 3.15
C PRO A 44 -0.50 -1.49 2.62
N TYR A 45 -1.08 -1.21 1.45
CA TYR A 45 -1.13 0.16 0.93
C TYR A 45 -2.16 1.01 1.69
N LYS A 46 -3.29 0.40 2.10
CA LYS A 46 -4.28 1.09 2.94
C LYS A 46 -3.68 1.46 4.29
N ASN A 47 -2.95 0.54 4.92
CA ASN A 47 -2.28 0.75 6.20
C ASN A 47 -1.20 1.83 6.10
N VAL A 48 -0.45 1.88 5.00
CA VAL A 48 0.52 2.95 4.76
C VAL A 48 -0.19 4.30 4.64
N ALA A 49 -1.27 4.37 3.86
CA ALA A 49 -2.03 5.61 3.69
C ALA A 49 -2.67 6.09 5.01
N GLU A 50 -3.20 5.17 5.82
CA GLU A 50 -3.72 5.44 7.17
C GLU A 50 -2.61 5.94 8.11
N GLY A 51 -1.45 5.28 8.11
CA GLY A 51 -0.31 5.72 8.93
C GLY A 51 0.22 7.10 8.55
N MET A 52 0.21 7.43 7.26
CA MET A 52 0.57 8.77 6.77
C MET A 52 -0.47 9.83 7.19
N GLU A 53 -1.77 9.51 7.13
CA GLU A 53 -2.82 10.39 7.62
C GLU A 53 -2.73 10.59 9.15
N LYS A 54 -2.42 9.54 9.91
CA LYS A 54 -2.17 9.63 11.36
C LYS A 54 -1.03 10.61 11.67
N GLN A 55 0.12 10.46 11.00
CA GLN A 55 1.26 11.37 11.20
C GLN A 55 0.91 12.82 10.87
N PHE A 56 0.16 13.04 9.80
CA PHE A 56 -0.32 14.36 9.43
C PHE A 56 -1.29 14.93 10.48
N ALA A 57 -2.26 14.13 10.94
CA ALA A 57 -3.21 14.54 11.96
C ALA A 57 -2.52 14.87 13.29
N GLU A 58 -1.54 14.06 13.70
CA GLU A 58 -0.73 14.30 14.89
C GLU A 58 0.05 15.62 14.80
N TYR A 59 0.66 15.89 13.64
CA TYR A 59 1.33 17.15 13.37
C TYR A 59 0.37 18.34 13.42
N MET A 60 -0.81 18.22 12.80
CA MET A 60 -1.84 19.26 12.83
C MET A 60 -2.29 19.57 14.27
N LEU A 61 -2.54 18.53 15.07
CA LEU A 61 -2.90 18.68 16.47
C LEU A 61 -1.77 19.35 17.28
N GLU A 62 -0.51 19.02 16.99
CA GLU A 62 0.64 19.69 17.60
C GLU A 62 0.68 21.18 17.30
N GLN A 63 0.49 21.55 16.02
CA GLN A 63 0.50 22.95 15.62
C GLN A 63 -0.69 23.72 16.22
N MET A 64 -1.85 23.07 16.36
CA MET A 64 -3.00 23.65 17.05
C MET A 64 -2.70 23.90 18.52
N ASP A 65 -2.11 22.92 19.21
CA ASP A 65 -1.75 23.04 20.62
C ASP A 65 -0.70 24.12 20.86
N ASN A 66 0.30 24.22 19.98
CA ASN A 66 1.33 25.25 20.03
C ASN A 66 0.83 26.66 19.67
N SER A 67 -0.31 26.77 19.00
CA SER A 67 -0.91 28.06 18.62
C SER A 67 -1.71 28.73 19.76
N VAL A 68 -1.97 27.99 20.83
CA VAL A 68 -2.68 28.50 22.02
C VAL A 68 -1.63 28.89 23.06
N ASP A 69 -1.64 30.14 23.52
CA ASP A 69 -0.79 30.58 24.63
C ASP A 69 -1.15 29.78 25.89
N ARG A 70 -0.31 28.79 26.22
CA ARG A 70 -0.40 28.02 27.47
C ARG A 70 0.40 28.78 28.53
N ALA A 71 -0.26 29.14 29.64
CA ALA A 71 0.45 29.67 30.80
C ALA A 71 1.43 28.59 31.32
N ASP A 72 2.71 28.97 31.48
CA ASP A 72 3.90 28.15 31.71
C ASP A 72 3.88 27.21 32.94
N ASP A 73 3.03 26.20 32.95
CA ASP A 73 3.04 25.13 33.97
C ASP A 73 3.10 23.72 33.34
N SER A 74 3.80 23.57 32.21
CA SER A 74 4.05 22.24 31.62
C SER A 74 5.06 21.46 32.45
N ASN A 75 4.61 20.40 33.11
CA ASN A 75 5.48 19.40 33.71
C ASN A 75 5.58 18.18 32.78
N SER A 76 6.64 17.37 32.93
CA SER A 76 6.88 16.22 32.05
C SER A 76 5.77 15.16 32.06
N ALA A 77 4.99 15.06 33.13
CA ALA A 77 3.84 14.17 33.19
C ALA A 77 2.65 14.71 32.37
N THR A 78 2.43 16.03 32.39
CA THR A 78 1.46 16.72 31.53
C THR A 78 1.84 16.53 30.06
N ASP A 79 3.10 16.76 29.70
CA ASP A 79 3.57 16.59 28.32
C ASP A 79 3.38 15.15 27.82
N TYR A 80 3.67 14.17 28.68
CA TYR A 80 3.44 12.78 28.37
C TYR A 80 1.95 12.49 28.13
N TYR A 81 1.08 12.93 29.04
CA TYR A 81 -0.36 12.73 28.89
C TYR A 81 -0.90 13.37 27.61
N ASP A 82 -0.50 14.61 27.34
CA ASP A 82 -0.91 15.35 26.15
C ASP A 82 -0.42 14.65 24.87
N SER A 83 0.81 14.12 24.87
CA SER A 83 1.34 13.35 23.74
C SER A 83 0.52 12.09 23.47
N VAL A 84 0.14 11.33 24.52
CA VAL A 84 -0.68 10.13 24.40
C VAL A 84 -2.08 10.49 23.89
N MET A 85 -2.69 11.53 24.46
CA MET A 85 -4.03 11.98 24.08
C MET A 85 -4.07 12.45 22.62
N ARG A 86 -3.04 13.18 22.19
CA ARG A 86 -2.85 13.61 20.81
C ARG A 86 -2.68 12.43 19.87
N GLU A 87 -1.87 11.44 20.24
CA GLU A 87 -1.68 10.22 19.43
C GLU A 87 -2.99 9.46 19.24
N GLN A 88 -3.76 9.27 20.32
CA GLN A 88 -5.07 8.59 20.25
C GLN A 88 -6.06 9.35 19.38
N ARG A 89 -6.10 10.68 19.50
CA ARG A 89 -6.97 11.52 18.68
C ARG A 89 -6.58 11.44 17.20
N ALA A 90 -5.29 11.51 16.89
CA ALA A 90 -4.78 11.35 15.53
C ALA A 90 -5.10 9.97 14.93
N ASP A 91 -4.99 8.91 15.74
CA ASP A 91 -5.35 7.54 15.35
C ASP A 91 -6.84 7.41 15.00
N VAL A 92 -7.73 7.98 15.82
CA VAL A 92 -9.17 8.00 15.54
C VAL A 92 -9.49 8.77 14.25
N MET A 93 -8.87 9.94 14.05
CA MET A 93 -9.05 10.74 12.84
C MET A 93 -8.63 9.99 11.56
N ALA A 94 -7.49 9.29 11.61
CA ALA A 94 -6.99 8.50 10.48
C ALA A 94 -7.88 7.29 10.18
N LYS A 95 -8.33 6.56 11.21
CA LYS A 95 -9.22 5.39 11.05
C LYS A 95 -10.59 5.75 10.48
N ASN A 96 -11.12 6.90 10.87
CA ASN A 96 -12.39 7.39 10.38
C ASN A 96 -12.26 8.10 9.02
N SER A 97 -11.05 8.23 8.48
CA SER A 97 -10.73 9.01 7.27
C SER A 97 -11.29 10.44 7.32
N GLU A 98 -11.29 11.08 8.50
CA GLU A 98 -11.96 12.37 8.74
C GLU A 98 -11.35 13.52 7.90
N LEU A 99 -10.06 13.44 7.61
CA LEU A 99 -9.34 14.45 6.84
C LEU A 99 -9.39 14.18 5.33
N GLY A 100 -9.84 12.98 4.91
CA GLY A 100 -9.90 12.56 3.51
C GLY A 100 -8.54 12.44 2.82
N LEU A 101 -7.44 12.64 3.56
CA LEU A 101 -6.08 12.66 3.03
C LEU A 101 -5.64 11.26 2.61
N GLN A 102 -6.11 10.24 3.32
CA GLN A 102 -5.84 8.84 2.99
C GLN A 102 -6.20 8.51 1.54
N LYS A 103 -7.30 9.04 0.99
CA LYS A 103 -7.67 8.81 -0.42
C LYS A 103 -6.62 9.38 -1.36
N THR A 104 -6.20 10.62 -1.15
CA THR A 104 -5.20 11.31 -1.97
C THR A 104 -3.85 10.60 -1.90
N ILE A 105 -3.43 10.20 -0.70
CA ILE A 105 -2.20 9.42 -0.49
C ILE A 105 -2.32 8.09 -1.25
N LEU A 106 -3.46 7.41 -1.14
CA LEU A 106 -3.70 6.13 -1.79
C LEU A 106 -3.71 6.23 -3.33
N ASP A 107 -4.25 7.32 -3.88
CA ASP A 107 -4.20 7.63 -5.30
C ASP A 107 -2.76 7.88 -5.78
N GLN A 108 -1.90 8.45 -4.92
CA GLN A 108 -0.48 8.70 -5.22
C GLN A 108 0.36 7.42 -5.17
N ILE A 109 0.21 6.59 -4.13
CA ILE A 109 1.02 5.37 -3.95
C ILE A 109 0.48 4.18 -4.74
N TYR A 110 -0.84 4.15 -5.02
CA TYR A 110 -1.53 3.08 -5.73
C TYR A 110 -2.58 3.63 -6.72
N PRO A 111 -2.13 4.17 -7.86
CA PRO A 111 -2.98 4.86 -8.82
C PRO A 111 -3.99 3.93 -9.50
N GLU A 112 -5.05 4.51 -10.06
CA GLU A 112 -6.19 3.77 -10.63
C GLU A 112 -5.81 2.69 -11.65
N ARG A 113 -4.78 2.94 -12.48
CA ARG A 113 -4.28 1.97 -13.47
C ARG A 113 -3.85 0.62 -12.85
N MET A 114 -3.48 0.62 -11.57
CA MET A 114 -3.05 -0.57 -10.83
C MET A 114 -4.20 -1.30 -10.15
N ARG A 115 -5.36 -0.66 -10.00
CA ARG A 115 -6.54 -1.19 -9.28
C ARG A 115 -7.32 -2.17 -10.15
N ASN A 116 -6.67 -3.26 -10.53
CA ASN A 116 -7.29 -4.31 -11.32
C ASN A 116 -7.13 -5.67 -10.62
N GLN A 117 -8.10 -6.56 -10.87
CA GLN A 117 -8.14 -7.89 -10.26
C GLN A 117 -6.87 -8.70 -10.53
N PHE A 118 -6.29 -8.59 -11.73
CA PHE A 118 -5.09 -9.34 -12.10
C PHE A 118 -3.86 -8.94 -11.28
N ALA A 119 -3.62 -7.64 -11.11
CA ALA A 119 -2.55 -7.09 -10.29
C ALA A 119 -2.73 -7.45 -8.81
N TYR A 120 -3.97 -7.38 -8.32
CA TYR A 120 -4.31 -7.78 -6.95
C TYR A 120 -4.02 -9.27 -6.69
N GLN A 121 -4.42 -10.15 -7.61
CA GLN A 121 -4.15 -11.59 -7.49
C GLN A 121 -2.64 -11.89 -7.56
N ARG A 122 -1.90 -11.22 -8.44
CA ARG A 122 -0.43 -11.33 -8.47
C ARG A 122 0.19 -10.93 -7.13
N PHE A 123 -0.28 -9.84 -6.52
CA PHE A 123 0.18 -9.42 -5.20
C PHE A 123 -0.07 -10.51 -4.14
N LEU A 124 -1.27 -11.09 -4.10
CA LEU A 124 -1.59 -12.18 -3.16
C LEU A 124 -0.69 -13.41 -3.35
N ASN A 125 -0.46 -13.81 -4.60
CA ASN A 125 0.39 -14.97 -4.94
C ASN A 125 1.88 -14.72 -4.69
N SER A 126 2.31 -13.45 -4.68
CA SER A 126 3.70 -13.07 -4.45
C SER A 126 4.10 -13.08 -2.97
N LYS A 127 3.14 -13.18 -2.04
CA LYS A 127 3.43 -13.23 -0.60
C LYS A 127 4.25 -14.50 -0.32
N PRO A 128 5.51 -14.39 0.15
CA PRO A 128 6.30 -15.57 0.46
C PRO A 128 5.56 -16.35 1.54
N ALA A 129 5.23 -17.61 1.25
CA ALA A 129 4.76 -18.52 2.28
C ALA A 129 5.89 -18.64 3.30
N ILE A 130 5.73 -18.01 4.47
CA ILE A 130 6.64 -18.18 5.59
C ILE A 130 6.54 -19.66 5.97
N LYS A 131 7.45 -20.47 5.42
CA LYS A 131 7.63 -21.85 5.85
C LYS A 131 8.06 -21.74 7.30
N LYS A 132 7.12 -21.99 8.22
CA LYS A 132 7.39 -22.11 9.65
C LYS A 132 8.38 -23.26 9.82
N GLN A 133 9.67 -22.97 9.74
CA GLN A 133 10.69 -23.90 10.18
C GLN A 133 10.61 -23.88 11.70
N SER A 134 9.91 -24.85 12.28
CA SER A 134 9.98 -25.08 13.72
C SER A 134 11.45 -25.34 14.05
N PRO A 135 12.08 -24.56 14.95
CA PRO A 135 13.44 -24.86 15.36
C PRO A 135 13.43 -26.23 16.05
N THR A 136 14.05 -27.22 15.40
CA THR A 136 14.37 -28.49 16.06
C THR A 136 15.44 -28.17 17.10
N ILE A 137 15.04 -28.08 18.36
CA ILE A 137 15.97 -28.04 19.49
C ILE A 137 16.77 -29.35 19.41
N GLY A 138 18.06 -29.25 19.09
CA GLY A 138 18.95 -30.40 19.05
C GLY A 138 18.91 -31.12 20.41
N GLN A 139 18.72 -32.43 20.38
CA GLN A 139 18.79 -33.24 21.59
C GLN A 139 20.17 -33.08 22.24
N PRO A 140 20.27 -32.93 23.57
CA PRO A 140 21.56 -32.84 24.25
C PRO A 140 22.34 -34.15 24.05
N THR A 141 23.52 -34.06 23.45
CA THR A 141 24.47 -35.17 23.37
C THR A 141 25.02 -35.47 24.77
N THR A 142 24.60 -36.57 25.39
CA THR A 142 25.27 -37.08 26.59
C THR A 142 26.59 -37.70 26.17
N ASN A 143 27.69 -36.95 26.29
CA ASN A 143 29.04 -37.47 26.11
C ASN A 143 29.35 -38.43 27.25
N ASN A 144 29.18 -39.73 26.98
CA ASN A 144 29.69 -40.80 27.84
C ASN A 144 31.23 -40.86 27.66
N VAL A 145 31.96 -40.19 28.54
CA VAL A 145 33.40 -40.41 28.72
C VAL A 145 33.55 -41.78 29.37
N SER A 146 33.69 -42.82 28.55
CA SER A 146 34.23 -44.10 29.00
C SER A 146 35.74 -43.95 29.09
N ASP A 147 36.22 -43.69 30.31
CA ASP A 147 37.62 -43.86 30.68
C ASP A 147 38.06 -45.31 30.39
N LYS A 148 38.74 -45.50 29.26
CA LYS A 148 39.67 -46.62 29.08
C LYS A 148 41.07 -46.03 28.94
N VAL A 149 41.71 -45.81 30.09
CA VAL A 149 43.16 -45.65 30.17
C VAL A 149 43.80 -46.96 29.72
N SER A 150 44.20 -47.02 28.46
CA SER A 150 45.14 -48.01 27.94
C SER A 150 46.51 -47.33 27.91
N ASN A 151 47.31 -47.56 28.95
CA ASN A 151 48.71 -47.15 28.96
C ASN A 151 49.56 -48.41 28.79
N GLY A 152 50.05 -48.64 27.58
CA GLY A 152 51.05 -49.64 27.25
C GLY A 152 52.20 -48.96 26.53
N GLY A 153 53.40 -49.04 27.09
CA GLY A 153 54.62 -48.52 26.50
C GLY A 153 55.84 -48.89 27.33
N SER A 154 56.54 -49.94 26.88
CA SER A 154 57.76 -50.52 27.46
C SER A 154 59.04 -49.84 26.93
N ASN A 155 60.15 -50.04 27.66
CA ASN A 155 61.58 -49.90 27.28
C ASN A 155 62.09 -48.43 27.20
N GLU A 156 63.26 -48.06 27.70
CA GLU A 156 64.57 -48.73 27.86
C GLU A 156 65.22 -48.51 29.24
#